data_AF-A0A954C6K1-F1
#
_entry.id   AF-A0A954C6K1-F1
#
_cell.length_a   1.000
_cell.length_b   1.000
_cell.length_c   1.000
_cell.angle_alpha   90.00
_cell.angle_beta   90.00
_cell.angle_gamma   90.00
#
_symmetry.space_group_name_H-M   'P 1'
#
loop_
_entity.id
_entity.type
_entity.pdbx_description
1 polymer ?
#
loop_
_entity_poly.entity_id
_entity_poly.type
_entity_poly.pdbx_seq_one_letter_code
_entity_poly.pdbx_strand_id
1 'polypeptide(L)'
;GKGNVREAEVGQPDEVGKHDRSAGARDLCGNVAEIVRDGDGFVAIGGSYRSPWREADPSRATPLPPTLRASDVGFRCARELELPWER
;
A
#
# COMPACT_ATOMS: atom_id res chain seq x y z
N GLY A 1 -17.36 9.77 7.00
CA GLY A 1 -17.17 9.58 5.54
C GLY A 1 -16.95 8.11 5.29
N LYS A 2 -17.65 7.52 4.32
CA LYS A 2 -17.47 6.09 3.97
C LYS A 2 -16.26 6.00 3.06
N GLY A 3 -15.14 5.49 3.60
CA GLY A 3 -13.91 5.25 2.86
C GLY A 3 -14.14 4.26 1.71
N ASN A 4 -13.36 4.42 0.65
CA ASN A 4 -13.46 3.80 -0.68
C ASN A 4 -13.27 2.27 -0.73
N VAL A 5 -13.62 1.52 0.30
CA VAL A 5 -13.30 0.10 0.39
C VAL A 5 -14.48 -0.74 -0.08
N ARG A 6 -14.56 -0.97 -1.40
CA ARG A 6 -15.40 -2.04 -1.95
C ARG A 6 -14.74 -3.39 -1.64
N GLU A 7 -15.56 -4.42 -1.46
CA GLU A 7 -15.11 -5.79 -1.28
C GLU A 7 -14.24 -6.16 -2.51
N ALA A 8 -13.00 -6.61 -2.28
CA ALA A 8 -12.09 -6.94 -3.35
C ALA A 8 -12.67 -8.15 -4.11
N GLU A 9 -13.10 -7.95 -5.36
CA GLU A 9 -13.35 -9.07 -6.26
C GLU A 9 -12.01 -9.80 -6.42
N VAL A 10 -11.90 -11.00 -5.85
CA VAL A 10 -10.71 -11.84 -5.94
C VAL A 10 -10.45 -12.12 -7.42
N GLY A 11 -9.54 -11.38 -8.04
CA GLY A 11 -9.42 -11.37 -9.50
C GLY A 11 -8.02 -11.08 -9.99
N GLN A 12 -7.40 -9.98 -9.55
CA GLN A 12 -6.04 -9.52 -9.84
C GLN A 12 -5.87 -8.08 -9.31
N PRO A 13 -4.65 -7.50 -9.30
CA PRO A 13 -4.52 -6.06 -9.06
C PRO A 13 -5.17 -5.29 -10.21
N ASP A 14 -5.73 -4.13 -9.91
CA ASP A 14 -6.26 -3.21 -10.91
C ASP A 14 -5.15 -2.30 -11.45
N GLU A 15 -5.42 -1.65 -12.59
CA GLU A 15 -4.59 -0.55 -13.06
C GLU A 15 -4.47 0.55 -11.99
N VAL A 16 -3.25 1.02 -11.76
CA VAL A 16 -2.94 2.02 -10.73
C VAL A 16 -3.80 3.28 -10.90
N GLY A 17 -4.50 3.68 -9.85
CA GLY A 17 -5.34 4.87 -9.82
C GLY A 17 -6.70 4.75 -10.50
N LYS A 18 -7.16 3.52 -10.82
CA LYS A 18 -8.49 3.28 -11.39
C LYS A 18 -9.64 3.81 -10.51
N HIS A 19 -9.50 3.73 -9.19
CA HIS A 19 -10.61 3.93 -8.24
C HIS A 19 -10.62 5.28 -7.51
N ASP A 20 -9.51 6.03 -7.51
CA ASP A 20 -9.42 7.33 -6.83
C ASP A 20 -9.06 8.45 -7.81
N ARG A 21 -9.93 9.47 -7.86
CA ARG A 21 -9.79 10.66 -8.72
C ARG A 21 -9.27 11.89 -7.97
N SER A 22 -8.98 11.77 -6.68
CA SER A 22 -8.43 12.86 -5.89
C SER A 22 -6.95 13.15 -6.26
N ALA A 23 -6.50 14.36 -5.96
CA ALA A 23 -5.09 14.70 -6.02
C ALA A 23 -4.37 14.12 -4.79
N GLY A 24 -3.36 13.27 -5.00
CA GLY A 24 -2.61 12.65 -3.90
C GLY A 24 -2.06 11.26 -4.22
N ALA A 25 -1.60 10.56 -3.18
CA ALA A 25 -1.15 9.18 -3.28
C ALA A 25 -2.35 8.23 -3.45
N ARG A 26 -2.33 7.44 -4.54
CA ARG A 26 -3.41 6.50 -4.91
C ARG A 26 -3.09 5.09 -4.44
N ASP A 27 -4.13 4.27 -4.32
CA ASP A 27 -4.05 2.84 -3.99
C ASP A 27 -3.30 2.57 -2.67
N LEU A 28 -3.48 3.45 -1.67
CA LEU A 28 -2.93 3.25 -0.32
C LEU A 28 -3.62 2.10 0.43
N CYS A 29 -4.89 1.82 0.07
CA CYS A 29 -5.70 0.75 0.61
C CYS A 29 -6.11 -0.20 -0.52
N GLY A 30 -5.68 -1.46 -0.47
CA GLY A 30 -5.97 -2.46 -1.49
C GLY A 30 -4.95 -2.45 -2.63
N ASN A 31 -5.35 -2.96 -3.78
CA ASN A 31 -4.46 -3.27 -4.91
C ASN A 31 -3.35 -4.26 -4.50
N VAL A 32 -2.22 -3.81 -3.96
CA VAL A 32 -1.16 -4.69 -3.44
C VAL A 32 -0.72 -4.20 -2.08
N ALA A 33 -0.36 -5.12 -1.19
CA ALA A 33 0.24 -4.73 0.08
C ALA A 33 1.63 -4.15 -0.17
N GLU A 34 1.97 -3.02 0.45
CA GLU A 34 3.23 -2.33 0.19
C GLU A 34 4.28 -2.70 1.25
N ILE A 35 5.47 -3.10 0.78
CA ILE A 35 6.64 -3.36 1.64
C ILE A 35 7.17 -2.03 2.16
N VAL A 36 7.31 -1.94 3.49
CA VAL A 36 7.91 -0.81 4.18
C VAL A 36 9.01 -1.31 5.12
N ARG A 37 10.10 -0.55 5.23
CA ARG A 37 11.15 -0.83 6.21
C ARG A 37 10.68 -0.35 7.59
N ASP A 38 10.76 -1.22 8.58
CA ASP A 38 10.43 -0.92 9.97
C ASP A 38 11.57 -1.40 10.88
N GLY A 39 12.40 -0.45 11.33
CA GLY A 39 13.68 -0.73 11.99
C GLY A 39 14.61 -1.60 11.13
N ASP A 40 14.94 -2.78 11.67
CA ASP A 40 15.79 -3.79 11.02
C ASP A 40 15.00 -4.80 10.17
N GLY A 41 13.68 -4.68 10.15
CA GLY A 41 12.77 -5.59 9.46
C GLY A 41 11.98 -4.95 8.32
N PHE A 42 11.06 -5.75 7.78
CA PHE A 42 10.10 -5.32 6.78
C PHE A 42 8.69 -5.67 7.24
N VAL A 43 7.74 -4.81 6.87
CA VAL A 43 6.31 -5.01 7.10
C VAL A 43 5.55 -4.77 5.79
N ALA A 44 4.37 -5.38 5.67
CA ALA A 44 3.38 -5.06 4.66
C ALA A 44 2.30 -4.16 5.25
N ILE A 45 1.89 -3.14 4.51
CA ILE A 45 0.78 -2.24 4.86
C ILE A 45 -0.23 -2.13 3.71
N GLY A 46 -1.41 -1.57 3.98
CA GLY A 46 -2.39 -1.19 2.95
C GLY A 46 -3.26 -2.32 2.40
N GLY A 47 -2.87 -3.59 2.60
CA GLY A 47 -3.63 -4.77 2.14
C GLY A 47 -3.60 -4.95 0.62
N SER A 48 -4.15 -6.06 0.11
CA SER A 48 -4.08 -6.40 -1.32
C SER A 48 -5.45 -6.73 -1.92
N TYR A 49 -5.50 -6.94 -3.24
CA TYR A 49 -6.69 -7.45 -3.95
C TYR A 49 -7.15 -8.83 -3.46
N ARG A 50 -6.37 -9.50 -2.60
CA ARG A 50 -6.71 -10.80 -1.99
C ARG A 50 -7.26 -10.65 -0.58
N SER A 51 -7.08 -9.49 0.04
CA SER A 51 -7.45 -9.25 1.43
C SER A 51 -8.86 -8.69 1.54
N PRO A 52 -9.60 -9.04 2.60
CA PRO A 52 -10.83 -8.34 2.97
C PRO A 52 -10.58 -6.84 3.12
N TRP A 53 -11.54 -6.02 2.68
CA TRP A 53 -11.46 -4.57 2.73
C TRP A 53 -11.14 -4.01 4.13
N ARG A 54 -11.64 -4.66 5.18
CA ARG A 54 -11.37 -4.33 6.60
C ARG A 54 -9.91 -4.53 7.03
N GLU A 55 -9.12 -5.22 6.23
CA GLU A 55 -7.68 -5.45 6.45
C GLU A 55 -6.81 -4.50 5.63
N ALA A 56 -7.39 -3.76 4.69
CA ALA A 56 -6.72 -2.76 3.86
C ALA A 56 -6.53 -1.42 4.60
N ASP A 57 -5.90 -1.49 5.78
CA ASP A 57 -5.58 -0.33 6.63
C ASP A 57 -4.07 -0.02 6.57
N PRO A 58 -3.66 1.16 6.08
CA PRO A 58 -2.25 1.55 6.04
C PRO A 58 -1.59 1.66 7.42
N SER A 59 -2.37 1.87 8.47
CA SER A 59 -1.87 1.92 9.86
C SER A 59 -1.59 0.53 10.43
N ARG A 60 -2.05 -0.54 9.77
CA ARG A 60 -1.86 -1.91 10.21
C ARG A 60 -0.66 -2.54 9.51
N ALA A 61 0.40 -2.76 10.28
CA ALA A 61 1.60 -3.44 9.82
C ALA A 61 1.50 -4.96 10.01
N THR A 62 1.83 -5.71 8.96
CA THR A 62 1.99 -7.17 9.02
C THR A 62 3.46 -7.53 8.81
N PRO A 63 4.12 -8.22 9.76
CA PRO A 63 5.52 -8.60 9.60
C PRO A 63 5.76 -9.41 8.32
N LEU A 64 6.81 -9.04 7.58
CA LEU A 64 7.21 -9.71 6.34
C LEU A 64 8.62 -10.29 6.45
N PRO A 65 8.81 -11.59 6.13
CA PRO A 65 10.14 -12.14 5.93
C PRO A 65 10.85 -11.43 4.76
N PRO A 66 12.15 -11.09 4.87
CA PRO A 66 12.88 -10.36 3.83
C PRO A 66 12.99 -11.12 2.50
N THR A 67 12.78 -12.44 2.51
CA THR A 67 12.84 -13.29 1.32
C THR A 67 11.45 -13.58 0.72
N LEU A 68 10.37 -13.06 1.31
CA LEU A 68 9.02 -13.31 0.79
C LEU A 68 8.81 -12.58 -0.53
N ARG A 69 8.35 -13.33 -1.54
CA ARG A 69 7.90 -12.78 -2.82
C ARG A 69 6.50 -13.28 -3.15
N ALA A 70 5.50 -12.58 -2.65
CA ALA A 70 4.09 -12.87 -2.92
C ALA A 70 3.59 -12.04 -4.12
N SER A 71 2.65 -12.58 -4.89
CA SER A 71 2.10 -11.94 -6.10
C SER A 71 1.19 -10.74 -5.82
N ASP A 72 0.87 -10.51 -4.54
CA ASP A 72 -0.01 -9.46 -4.05
C ASP A 72 0.72 -8.50 -3.11
N VAL A 73 2.05 -8.54 -3.13
CA VAL A 73 2.94 -7.65 -2.39
C VAL A 73 3.77 -6.85 -3.40
N GLY A 74 3.77 -5.52 -3.25
CA GLY A 74 4.50 -4.56 -4.07
C GLY A 74 5.25 -3.53 -3.22
N PHE A 75 5.59 -2.40 -3.82
CA PHE A 75 6.29 -1.32 -3.12
C PHE A 75 5.99 0.04 -3.77
N ARG A 76 6.27 1.10 -3.03
CA ARG A 76 6.25 2.48 -3.50
C ARG A 76 7.58 3.14 -3.18
N CYS A 77 8.10 3.89 -4.14
CA CYS A 77 9.30 4.68 -3.91
C CYS A 77 8.94 5.98 -3.18
N ALA A 78 9.76 6.34 -2.19
CA ALA A 78 9.77 7.65 -1.58
C ALA A 78 11.09 8.35 -1.91
N ARG A 79 11.07 9.68 -1.93
CA ARG A 79 12.25 10.52 -2.15
C ARG A 79 12.24 11.66 -1.15
N GLU A 80 13.39 11.94 -0.56
CA GLU A 80 13.60 13.12 0.28
C GLU A 80 13.53 14.41 -0.55
N LEU A 81 12.86 15.42 0.00
CA LEU A 81 12.73 16.73 -0.62
C LEU A 81 13.82 17.64 -0.07
N GLU A 82 14.65 18.21 -0.94
CA GLU A 82 15.55 19.31 -0.56
C GLU A 82 14.71 20.57 -0.34
N LEU A 83 14.75 21.12 0.88
CA LEU A 83 13.99 22.32 1.21
C LEU A 83 14.81 23.59 0.88
N PRO A 84 14.25 24.58 0.16
CA PRO A 84 15.00 25.75 -0.31
C PRO A 84 15.68 26.59 0.78
N TRP A 85 15.23 26.48 2.03
CA TRP A 85 15.71 27.27 3.17
C TRP A 85 16.76 26.56 4.04
N GLU A 86 17.22 25.38 3.63
CA GLU A 86 18.28 24.61 4.31
C GLU A 86 19.66 24.76 3.63
N ARG A 87 19.80 25.73 2.71
CA ARG A 87 21.06 26.11 2.04
C ARG A 87 21.62 27.43 2.53
#